data_AF-A0A7Y5FZT9-F1
#
_entry.id   AF-A0A7Y5FZT9-F1
#
_cell.length_a   1.000
_cell.length_b   1.000
_cell.length_c   1.000
_cell.angle_alpha   90.00
_cell.angle_beta   90.00
_cell.angle_gamma   90.00
#
_symmetry.space_group_name_H-M   'P 1'
#
loop_
_entity.id
_entity.type
_entity.pdbx_description
1 polymer ?
#
loop_
_entity_poly.entity_id
_entity_poly.type
_entity_poly.pdbx_seq_one_letter_code
_entity_poly.pdbx_strand_id
1 'polypeptide(L)'
;PPPEGQDYLKEAFAYYQQQRHEADPTIRAAGILLANLKIGLHEQTRLQPQIAAAVDAPLKTVVDLGGRVLRILFPRSREWSEKAQRAAAWLIDWLAAKLQAAAVKITREAVTEAMMVLALPNVVLSLGRNLEAPVPPVFNGKLPEALNNLVKEYDPCLPGSSDCGAKDWCNLPQRMHYILHLFRAYAEDNSLFTRPFTEEQVARFRAGIVPEGEL
;
A
#
# COMPACT_ATOMS: atom_id res chain seq x y z
N PRO A 1 17.26 -12.21 15.50
CA PRO A 1 16.30 -12.94 14.62
C PRO A 1 16.31 -12.33 13.21
N PRO A 2 16.16 -13.12 12.14
CA PRO A 2 15.97 -12.56 10.80
C PRO A 2 14.71 -11.67 10.80
N PRO A 3 14.65 -10.61 9.97
CA PRO A 3 13.43 -9.82 9.80
C PRO A 3 12.27 -10.73 9.37
N GLU A 4 11.07 -10.42 9.86
CA GLU A 4 9.85 -11.15 9.49
C GLU A 4 9.69 -11.21 7.95
N GLY A 5 9.26 -12.36 7.44
CA GLY A 5 8.98 -12.55 6.01
C GLY A 5 10.14 -13.05 5.13
N GLN A 6 11.30 -13.44 5.68
CA GLN A 6 12.40 -14.00 4.86
C GLN A 6 12.02 -15.31 4.13
N ASP A 7 11.06 -16.07 4.65
CA ASP A 7 10.62 -17.30 4.00
C ASP A 7 9.88 -17.03 2.69
N TYR A 8 9.16 -15.90 2.59
CA TYR A 8 8.53 -15.47 1.33
C TYR A 8 9.56 -15.22 0.22
N LEU A 9 10.72 -14.63 0.54
CA LEU A 9 11.78 -14.42 -0.45
C LEU A 9 12.36 -15.74 -0.93
N LYS A 10 12.67 -16.66 0.00
CA LYS A 10 13.20 -17.99 -0.37
C LYS A 10 12.23 -18.73 -1.28
N GLU A 11 10.94 -18.74 -0.93
CA GLU A 11 9.90 -19.35 -1.73
C GLU A 11 9.76 -18.68 -3.10
N ALA A 12 9.77 -17.35 -3.16
CA ALA A 12 9.70 -16.63 -4.43
C ALA A 12 10.85 -16.99 -5.38
N PHE A 13 12.09 -16.99 -4.88
CA PHE A 13 13.25 -17.40 -5.69
C PHE A 13 13.20 -18.87 -6.10
N ALA A 14 12.68 -19.75 -5.24
CA ALA A 14 12.43 -21.15 -5.61
C ALA A 14 11.43 -21.26 -6.76
N TYR A 15 10.32 -20.52 -6.72
CA TYR A 15 9.35 -20.49 -7.83
C TYR A 15 9.96 -19.91 -9.12
N TYR A 16 10.76 -18.84 -9.04
CA TYR A 16 11.46 -18.32 -10.21
C TYR A 16 12.45 -19.33 -10.81
N GLN A 17 13.08 -20.16 -10.00
CA GLN A 17 13.97 -21.21 -10.49
C GLN A 17 13.17 -22.34 -11.13
N GLN A 18 12.13 -22.83 -10.46
CA GLN A 18 11.30 -23.94 -10.91
C GLN A 18 10.61 -23.63 -12.25
N GLN A 19 9.99 -22.44 -12.37
CA GLN A 19 9.25 -22.06 -13.57
C GLN A 19 10.12 -22.00 -14.84
N ARG A 20 11.44 -21.77 -14.72
CA ARG A 20 12.35 -21.74 -15.88
C ARG A 20 12.41 -23.06 -16.62
N HIS A 21 12.10 -24.16 -15.94
CA HIS A 21 12.09 -25.51 -16.50
C HIS A 21 10.67 -26.02 -16.78
N GLU A 22 9.64 -25.21 -16.51
CA GLU A 22 8.25 -25.57 -16.74
C GLU A 22 7.89 -25.45 -18.23
N ALA A 23 7.32 -26.53 -18.76
CA ALA A 23 6.92 -26.64 -20.16
C ALA A 23 5.51 -26.08 -20.40
N ASP A 24 4.60 -26.25 -19.44
CA ASP A 24 3.24 -25.72 -19.55
C ASP A 24 3.26 -24.20 -19.36
N PRO A 25 2.88 -23.40 -20.38
CA PRO A 25 2.89 -21.95 -20.28
C PRO A 25 1.96 -21.42 -19.17
N THR A 26 0.88 -22.12 -18.86
CA THR A 26 -0.07 -21.75 -17.81
C THR A 26 0.56 -21.92 -16.43
N ILE A 27 1.19 -23.07 -16.18
CA ILE A 27 1.87 -23.35 -14.91
C ILE A 27 3.08 -22.43 -14.74
N ARG A 28 3.81 -22.16 -15.83
CA ARG A 28 4.93 -21.22 -15.82
C ARG A 28 4.46 -19.80 -15.46
N ALA A 29 3.42 -19.29 -16.10
CA ALA A 29 2.86 -17.97 -15.80
C ALA A 29 2.35 -17.88 -14.35
N ALA A 30 1.65 -18.91 -13.88
CA ALA A 30 1.18 -18.99 -12.50
C ALA A 30 2.35 -19.02 -11.49
N GLY A 31 3.43 -19.73 -11.81
CA GLY A 31 4.65 -19.77 -10.99
C GLY A 31 5.36 -18.41 -10.91
N ILE A 32 5.48 -17.70 -12.05
CA ILE A 32 6.02 -16.33 -12.08
C ILE A 32 5.15 -15.38 -11.26
N LEU A 33 3.83 -15.43 -11.45
CA LEU A 33 2.89 -14.61 -10.70
C LEU A 33 3.00 -14.88 -9.19
N LEU A 34 3.04 -16.15 -8.77
CA LEU A 34 3.19 -16.52 -7.37
C LEU A 34 4.51 -16.01 -6.78
N ALA A 35 5.61 -16.10 -7.53
CA ALA A 35 6.89 -15.54 -7.11
C ALA A 35 6.82 -14.01 -6.94
N ASN A 36 6.25 -13.30 -7.92
CA ASN A 36 6.06 -11.84 -7.87
C ASN A 36 5.21 -11.46 -6.64
N LEU A 37 4.12 -12.17 -6.37
CA LEU A 37 3.23 -11.90 -5.22
C LEU A 37 3.93 -12.15 -3.88
N LYS A 38 4.78 -13.19 -3.78
CA LYS A 38 5.55 -13.45 -2.56
C LYS A 38 6.62 -12.40 -2.31
N ILE A 39 7.31 -11.92 -3.35
CA ILE A 39 8.21 -10.75 -3.23
C ILE A 39 7.41 -9.52 -2.83
N GLY A 40 6.28 -9.26 -3.49
CA GLY A 40 5.38 -8.17 -3.15
C GLY A 40 5.00 -8.21 -1.68
N LEU A 41 4.52 -9.35 -1.18
CA LEU A 41 4.14 -9.52 0.22
C LEU A 41 5.31 -9.26 1.18
N HIS A 42 6.50 -9.79 0.86
CA HIS A 42 7.70 -9.51 1.65
C HIS A 42 7.99 -8.01 1.74
N GLU A 43 8.07 -7.35 0.58
CA GLU A 43 8.38 -5.92 0.49
C GLU A 43 7.31 -5.05 1.14
N GLN A 44 6.02 -5.37 0.93
CA GLN A 44 4.91 -4.64 1.53
C GLN A 44 4.85 -4.80 3.05
N THR A 45 5.24 -5.96 3.58
CA THR A 45 5.37 -6.18 5.03
C THR A 45 6.53 -5.35 5.58
N ARG A 46 7.68 -5.38 4.90
CA ARG A 46 8.88 -4.62 5.28
C ARG A 46 8.65 -3.10 5.26
N LEU A 47 7.86 -2.61 4.30
CA LEU A 47 7.55 -1.18 4.11
C LEU A 47 6.40 -0.68 5.01
N GLN A 48 5.68 -1.57 5.69
CA GLN A 48 4.53 -1.22 6.51
C GLN A 48 4.78 -0.06 7.50
N PRO A 49 5.89 0.01 8.27
CA PRO A 49 6.10 1.12 9.18
C PRO A 49 6.37 2.45 8.45
N GLN A 50 7.03 2.44 7.30
CA GLN A 50 7.28 3.65 6.51
C GLN A 50 6.00 4.16 5.84
N ILE A 51 5.19 3.26 5.28
CA ILE A 51 3.88 3.60 4.70
C ILE A 51 3.00 4.24 5.77
N ALA A 52 2.88 3.60 6.95
CA ALA A 52 2.11 4.15 8.06
C ALA A 52 2.66 5.51 8.51
N ALA A 53 3.98 5.65 8.65
CA ALA A 53 4.60 6.90 9.06
C ALA A 53 4.38 8.04 8.06
N ALA A 54 4.45 7.77 6.75
CA ALA A 54 4.24 8.76 5.71
C ALA A 54 2.80 9.29 5.69
N VAL A 55 1.82 8.40 5.82
CA VAL A 55 0.41 8.81 5.84
C VAL A 55 0.03 9.47 7.19
N ASP A 56 0.67 9.07 8.30
CA ASP A 56 0.43 9.66 9.62
C ASP A 56 1.23 10.94 9.89
N ALA A 57 2.23 11.27 9.07
CA ALA A 57 3.12 12.40 9.29
C ALA A 57 2.40 13.74 9.53
N PRO A 58 1.31 14.08 8.81
CA PRO A 58 0.57 15.32 9.05
C PRO A 58 -0.11 15.39 10.44
N LEU A 59 -0.26 14.25 11.12
CA LEU A 59 -1.13 14.10 12.31
C LEU A 59 -0.36 13.97 13.62
N LYS A 60 0.98 13.75 13.57
CA LYS A 60 1.83 13.59 14.77
C LYS A 60 2.13 14.91 15.50
N THR A 61 1.75 16.06 14.94
CA THR A 61 2.00 17.39 15.54
C THR A 61 1.10 17.71 16.75
N VAL A 62 0.26 16.77 17.19
CA VAL A 62 -0.84 17.00 18.15
C VAL A 62 -0.47 16.74 19.62
N VAL A 63 0.69 16.17 19.92
CA VAL A 63 1.03 15.66 21.28
C VAL A 63 1.26 16.75 22.35
N ASP A 64 1.01 18.03 22.04
CA ASP A 64 1.02 19.12 23.02
C ASP A 64 -0.28 19.97 22.98
N LEU A 65 -1.38 19.40 22.46
CA LEU A 65 -2.65 20.13 22.33
C LEU A 65 -3.40 20.26 23.66
N GLY A 66 -3.45 19.27 24.55
CA GLY A 66 -4.34 19.30 25.72
C GLY A 66 -4.18 20.53 26.60
N GLY A 67 -2.94 20.88 26.96
CA GLY A 67 -2.64 22.09 27.73
C GLY A 67 -2.92 23.39 26.97
N ARG A 68 -2.79 23.40 25.64
CA ARG A 68 -3.10 24.59 24.80
C ARG A 68 -4.61 24.76 24.63
N VAL A 69 -5.32 23.70 24.31
CA VAL A 69 -6.78 23.64 24.14
C VAL A 69 -7.49 23.96 25.45
N LEU A 70 -7.04 23.39 26.58
CA LEU A 70 -7.57 23.71 27.90
C LEU A 70 -7.51 25.21 28.20
N ARG A 71 -6.39 25.85 27.85
CA ARG A 71 -6.19 27.30 28.04
C ARG A 71 -7.03 28.17 27.10
N ILE A 72 -7.36 27.68 25.92
CA ILE A 72 -8.24 28.39 24.96
C ILE A 72 -9.70 28.27 25.40
N LEU A 73 -10.17 27.07 25.70
CA LEU A 73 -11.58 26.80 26.05
C LEU A 73 -11.93 27.28 27.46
N PHE A 74 -10.97 27.21 28.39
CA PHE A 74 -11.14 27.60 29.78
C PHE A 74 -9.99 28.52 30.21
N PRO A 75 -10.04 29.83 29.88
CA PRO A 75 -8.98 30.78 30.20
C PRO A 75 -8.65 30.88 31.70
N ARG A 76 -9.66 30.65 32.55
CA ARG A 76 -9.55 30.59 34.03
C ARG A 76 -8.89 29.33 34.57
N SER A 77 -8.59 28.34 33.72
CA SER A 77 -7.85 27.14 34.14
C SER A 77 -6.48 27.46 34.74
N ARG A 78 -5.90 28.64 34.45
CA ARG A 78 -4.65 29.13 35.08
C ARG A 78 -4.73 29.27 36.60
N GLU A 79 -5.94 29.47 37.13
CA GLU A 79 -6.19 29.64 38.57
C GLU A 79 -6.38 28.28 39.28
N TRP A 80 -6.52 27.18 38.53
CA TRP A 80 -6.72 25.85 39.11
C TRP A 80 -5.42 25.33 39.72
N SER A 81 -5.53 24.44 40.72
CA SER A 81 -4.36 23.73 41.23
C SER A 81 -3.67 22.92 40.14
N GLU A 82 -2.35 22.77 40.21
CA GLU A 82 -1.58 22.04 39.19
C GLU A 82 -2.08 20.60 38.98
N LYS A 83 -2.59 19.96 40.04
CA LYS A 83 -3.15 18.60 39.96
C LYS A 83 -4.45 18.59 39.14
N ALA A 84 -5.32 19.57 39.35
CA ALA A 84 -6.55 19.72 38.60
C ALA A 84 -6.29 20.08 37.12
N GLN A 85 -5.32 20.97 36.87
CA GLN A 85 -4.89 21.29 35.50
C GLN A 85 -4.35 20.05 34.77
N ARG A 86 -3.49 19.27 35.43
CA ARG A 86 -2.93 18.03 34.86
C ARG A 86 -4.01 16.98 34.59
N ALA A 87 -4.95 16.79 35.52
CA ALA A 87 -6.05 15.83 35.34
C ALA A 87 -6.98 16.25 34.17
N ALA A 88 -7.31 17.54 34.07
CA ALA A 88 -8.14 18.06 32.99
C ALA A 88 -7.43 18.01 31.63
N ALA A 89 -6.14 18.39 31.59
CA ALA A 89 -5.32 18.27 30.38
C ALA A 89 -5.22 16.82 29.92
N TRP A 90 -4.96 15.88 30.83
CA TRP A 90 -4.93 14.45 30.53
C TRP A 90 -6.26 13.94 29.96
N LEU A 91 -7.40 14.37 30.51
CA LEU A 91 -8.71 13.99 29.99
C LEU A 91 -8.96 14.55 28.58
N ILE A 92 -8.56 15.80 28.34
CA ILE A 92 -8.64 16.44 27.01
C ILE A 92 -7.72 15.71 26.03
N ASP A 93 -6.50 15.38 26.42
CA ASP A 93 -5.57 14.61 25.59
C ASP A 93 -6.11 13.21 25.29
N TRP A 94 -6.73 12.55 26.26
CA TRP A 94 -7.40 11.26 26.06
C TRP A 94 -8.54 11.34 25.04
N LEU A 95 -9.40 12.34 25.16
CA LEU A 95 -10.50 12.59 24.22
C LEU A 95 -9.96 12.98 22.83
N ALA A 96 -8.94 13.83 22.79
CA ALA A 96 -8.26 14.25 21.57
C ALA A 96 -7.61 13.06 20.86
N ALA A 97 -6.96 12.14 21.59
CA ALA A 97 -6.36 10.93 21.03
C ALA A 97 -7.42 10.01 20.39
N LYS A 98 -8.62 9.90 20.99
CA LYS A 98 -9.73 9.14 20.40
C LYS A 98 -10.28 9.78 19.13
N LEU A 99 -10.47 11.11 19.14
CA LEU A 99 -10.88 11.85 17.95
C LEU A 99 -9.80 11.83 16.87
N GLN A 100 -8.53 11.89 17.26
CA GLN A 100 -7.38 11.79 16.37
C GLN A 100 -7.37 10.44 15.68
N ALA A 101 -7.60 9.32 16.37
CA ALA A 101 -7.66 8.01 15.73
C ALA A 101 -8.72 7.95 14.61
N ALA A 102 -9.88 8.57 14.82
CA ALA A 102 -10.92 8.69 13.79
C ALA A 102 -10.52 9.65 12.65
N ALA A 103 -9.95 10.81 12.98
CA ALA A 103 -9.46 11.78 11.99
C ALA A 103 -8.29 11.22 11.17
N VAL A 104 -7.41 10.43 11.77
CA VAL A 104 -6.32 9.68 11.12
C VAL A 104 -6.90 8.70 10.13
N LYS A 105 -7.91 7.92 10.54
CA LYS A 105 -8.58 7.00 9.63
C LYS A 105 -9.16 7.72 8.40
N ILE A 106 -9.89 8.81 8.62
CA ILE A 106 -10.50 9.60 7.52
C ILE A 106 -9.42 10.22 6.63
N THR A 107 -8.33 10.74 7.23
CA THR A 107 -7.23 11.33 6.46
C THR A 107 -6.49 10.27 5.65
N ARG A 108 -6.27 9.07 6.19
CA ARG A 108 -5.68 7.93 5.47
C ARG A 108 -6.55 7.52 4.29
N GLU A 109 -7.85 7.44 4.49
CA GLU A 109 -8.82 7.13 3.43
C GLU A 109 -8.81 8.21 2.34
N ALA A 110 -8.85 9.49 2.73
CA ALA A 110 -8.80 10.61 1.80
C ALA A 110 -7.47 10.70 1.03
N VAL A 111 -6.33 10.47 1.67
CA VAL A 111 -5.00 10.45 1.02
C VAL A 111 -4.90 9.28 0.05
N THR A 112 -5.41 8.10 0.43
CA THR A 112 -5.44 6.93 -0.45
C THR A 112 -6.31 7.18 -1.68
N GLU A 113 -7.48 7.79 -1.49
CA GLU A 113 -8.41 8.10 -2.59
C GLU A 113 -7.88 9.23 -3.50
N ALA A 114 -7.28 10.27 -2.94
CA ALA A 114 -6.95 11.49 -3.67
C ALA A 114 -5.49 11.56 -4.19
N MET A 115 -4.55 10.83 -3.58
CA MET A 115 -3.11 11.02 -3.84
C MET A 115 -2.36 9.76 -4.25
N MET A 116 -2.94 8.57 -4.06
CA MET A 116 -2.24 7.33 -4.40
C MET A 116 -2.52 6.93 -5.85
N VAL A 117 -1.64 7.42 -6.71
CA VAL A 117 -1.64 7.17 -8.14
C VAL A 117 -0.39 6.38 -8.51
N LEU A 118 -0.56 5.37 -9.36
CA LEU A 118 0.53 4.59 -9.95
C LEU A 118 0.53 4.81 -11.47
N ALA A 119 1.59 5.40 -12.00
CA ALA A 119 1.82 5.46 -13.44
C ALA A 119 2.49 4.16 -13.92
N LEU A 120 1.89 3.54 -14.92
CA LEU A 120 2.47 2.49 -15.75
C LEU A 120 2.72 3.09 -17.16
N PRO A 121 3.51 2.44 -18.03
CA PRO A 121 3.94 3.03 -19.30
C PRO A 121 2.84 3.58 -20.21
N ASN A 122 1.59 3.12 -20.09
CA ASN A 122 0.48 3.57 -20.93
C ASN A 122 -0.80 3.91 -20.14
N VAL A 123 -0.73 3.90 -18.80
CA VAL A 123 -1.93 4.07 -17.97
C VAL A 123 -1.59 4.62 -16.59
N VAL A 124 -2.46 5.50 -16.11
CA VAL A 124 -2.40 6.05 -14.76
C VAL A 124 -3.51 5.42 -13.93
N LEU A 125 -3.13 4.69 -12.90
CA LEU A 125 -4.04 3.95 -12.03
C LEU A 125 -4.24 4.68 -10.71
N SER A 126 -5.48 4.75 -10.24
CA SER A 126 -5.82 5.24 -8.90
C SER A 126 -5.95 4.04 -7.96
N LEU A 127 -5.14 3.98 -6.90
CA LEU A 127 -5.11 2.83 -5.99
C LEU A 127 -6.39 2.71 -5.15
N GLY A 128 -7.11 3.81 -4.95
CA GLY A 128 -8.42 3.85 -4.28
C GLY A 128 -9.61 3.45 -5.16
N ARG A 129 -9.42 3.14 -6.44
CA ARG A 129 -10.49 2.74 -7.37
C ARG A 129 -10.29 1.32 -7.85
N ASN A 130 -11.38 0.65 -8.22
CA ASN A 130 -11.29 -0.67 -8.82
C ASN A 130 -10.42 -0.66 -10.08
N LEU A 131 -9.63 -1.73 -10.24
CA LEU A 131 -8.86 -1.96 -11.46
C LEU A 131 -9.78 -2.51 -12.55
N GLU A 132 -9.89 -1.78 -13.66
CA GLU A 132 -10.70 -2.19 -14.82
C GLU A 132 -9.94 -3.10 -15.80
N ALA A 133 -8.63 -3.28 -15.61
CA ALA A 133 -7.80 -4.10 -16.48
C ALA A 133 -8.21 -5.59 -16.40
N PRO A 134 -8.45 -6.26 -17.55
CA PRO A 134 -8.87 -7.65 -17.56
C PRO A 134 -7.74 -8.59 -17.13
N VAL A 135 -8.11 -9.72 -16.53
CA VAL A 135 -7.14 -10.78 -16.23
C VAL A 135 -6.80 -11.53 -17.54
N PRO A 136 -5.50 -11.75 -17.85
CA PRO A 136 -5.10 -12.44 -19.06
C PRO A 136 -5.66 -13.87 -19.15
N PRO A 137 -6.02 -14.35 -20.36
CA PRO A 137 -6.64 -15.66 -20.55
C PRO A 137 -5.84 -16.86 -20.03
N VAL A 138 -4.51 -16.72 -19.90
CA VAL A 138 -3.63 -17.75 -19.33
C VAL A 138 -4.08 -18.17 -17.92
N PHE A 139 -4.78 -17.30 -17.17
CA PHE A 139 -5.28 -17.59 -15.83
C PHE A 139 -6.74 -18.07 -15.77
N ASN A 140 -7.40 -18.32 -16.91
CA ASN A 140 -8.78 -18.81 -16.95
C ASN A 140 -8.91 -20.28 -16.52
N GLY A 141 -7.80 -21.02 -16.55
CA GLY A 141 -7.74 -22.43 -16.16
C GLY A 141 -7.66 -22.66 -14.64
N LYS A 142 -7.53 -23.93 -14.26
CA LYS A 142 -7.30 -24.29 -12.86
C LYS A 142 -5.93 -23.79 -12.42
N LEU A 143 -5.90 -22.84 -11.49
CA LEU A 143 -4.67 -22.33 -10.90
C LEU A 143 -4.00 -23.40 -10.01
N PRO A 144 -2.65 -23.43 -9.94
CA PRO A 144 -1.93 -24.23 -8.95
C PRO A 144 -2.41 -23.93 -7.53
N GLU A 145 -2.43 -24.95 -6.67
CA GLU A 145 -2.97 -24.86 -5.32
C GLU A 145 -2.33 -23.73 -4.49
N ALA A 146 -1.01 -23.58 -4.57
CA ALA A 146 -0.30 -22.53 -3.83
C ALA A 146 -0.73 -21.11 -4.23
N LEU A 147 -0.95 -20.86 -5.53
CA LEU A 147 -1.45 -19.57 -6.01
C LEU A 147 -2.91 -19.37 -5.61
N ASN A 148 -3.74 -20.41 -5.74
CA ASN A 148 -5.14 -20.35 -5.34
C ASN A 148 -5.32 -20.06 -3.85
N ASN A 149 -4.45 -20.60 -2.99
CA ASN A 149 -4.47 -20.34 -1.55
C ASN A 149 -4.13 -18.87 -1.24
N LEU A 150 -3.10 -18.32 -1.90
CA LEU A 150 -2.75 -16.90 -1.74
C LEU A 150 -3.86 -15.98 -2.25
N VAL A 151 -4.48 -16.32 -3.40
CA VAL A 151 -5.65 -15.59 -3.90
C VAL A 151 -6.78 -15.59 -2.87
N LYS A 152 -7.13 -16.74 -2.30
CA LYS A 152 -8.18 -16.82 -1.27
C LYS A 152 -7.87 -16.04 0.01
N GLU A 153 -6.58 -15.87 0.33
CA GLU A 153 -6.15 -15.13 1.51
C GLU A 153 -6.36 -13.61 1.35
N TYR A 154 -6.12 -13.08 0.15
CA TYR A 154 -6.10 -11.63 -0.10
C TYR A 154 -7.20 -11.11 -1.04
N ASP A 155 -7.98 -11.98 -1.67
CA ASP A 155 -9.16 -11.61 -2.46
C ASP A 155 -10.43 -12.04 -1.71
N PRO A 156 -11.04 -11.14 -0.91
CA PRO A 156 -12.26 -11.43 -0.18
C PRO A 156 -13.52 -11.36 -1.07
N CYS A 157 -13.39 -11.02 -2.36
CA CYS A 157 -14.53 -10.80 -3.22
C CYS A 157 -15.23 -12.12 -3.59
N LEU A 158 -16.55 -12.05 -3.75
CA LEU A 158 -17.29 -13.15 -4.36
C LEU A 158 -16.82 -13.32 -5.82
N PRO A 159 -16.79 -14.55 -6.35
CA PRO A 159 -16.47 -14.79 -7.75
C PRO A 159 -17.34 -13.92 -8.68
N GLY A 160 -16.72 -13.07 -9.49
CA GLY A 160 -17.41 -12.12 -10.39
C GLY A 160 -17.62 -10.71 -9.85
N SER A 161 -17.27 -10.45 -8.59
CA SER A 161 -17.12 -9.09 -8.04
C SER A 161 -15.67 -8.66 -8.15
N SER A 162 -15.40 -7.54 -8.81
CA SER A 162 -14.08 -6.92 -8.85
C SER A 162 -14.19 -5.51 -8.28
N ASP A 163 -14.04 -5.38 -6.96
CA ASP A 163 -13.75 -4.08 -6.35
C ASP A 163 -12.49 -4.21 -5.50
N CYS A 164 -11.35 -4.09 -6.18
CA CYS A 164 -10.05 -4.21 -5.54
C CYS A 164 -9.50 -2.88 -4.99
N GLY A 165 -10.25 -1.78 -5.13
CA GLY A 165 -9.84 -0.46 -4.67
C GLY A 165 -9.56 -0.44 -3.17
N ALA A 166 -8.36 -0.01 -2.78
CA ALA A 166 -7.97 0.04 -1.38
C ALA A 166 -8.51 1.33 -0.74
N LYS A 167 -9.28 1.20 0.35
CA LYS A 167 -9.78 2.36 1.11
C LYS A 167 -8.73 2.90 2.06
N ASP A 168 -8.00 2.00 2.72
CA ASP A 168 -6.88 2.35 3.60
C ASP A 168 -5.61 1.66 3.11
N TRP A 169 -4.73 2.40 2.42
CA TRP A 169 -3.48 1.83 1.94
C TRP A 169 -2.53 1.42 3.08
N CYS A 170 -2.71 1.92 4.30
CA CYS A 170 -1.96 1.46 5.46
C CYS A 170 -2.43 0.07 5.94
N ASN A 171 -3.60 -0.41 5.50
CA ASN A 171 -4.09 -1.74 5.79
C ASN A 171 -3.44 -2.76 4.83
N LEU A 172 -2.55 -3.61 5.34
CA LEU A 172 -1.83 -4.58 4.52
C LEU A 172 -2.75 -5.52 3.72
N PRO A 173 -3.80 -6.15 4.29
CA PRO A 173 -4.74 -6.95 3.52
C PRO A 173 -5.38 -6.20 2.34
N GLN A 174 -5.87 -4.97 2.54
CA GLN A 174 -6.45 -4.17 1.45
C GLN A 174 -5.41 -3.82 0.37
N ARG A 175 -4.20 -3.47 0.79
CA ARG A 175 -3.10 -3.16 -0.13
C ARG A 175 -2.70 -4.39 -0.96
N MET A 176 -2.59 -5.55 -0.31
CA MET A 176 -2.29 -6.80 -0.99
C MET A 176 -3.44 -7.26 -1.89
N HIS A 177 -4.70 -7.00 -1.55
CA HIS A 177 -5.83 -7.21 -2.43
C HIS A 177 -5.65 -6.44 -3.75
N TYR A 178 -5.37 -5.14 -3.69
CA TYR A 178 -5.11 -4.34 -4.90
C TYR A 178 -3.90 -4.86 -5.69
N ILE A 179 -2.76 -5.08 -5.02
CA ILE A 179 -1.52 -5.55 -5.67
C ILE A 179 -1.73 -6.92 -6.33
N LEU A 180 -2.52 -7.79 -5.73
CA LEU A 180 -2.87 -9.09 -6.30
C LEU A 180 -3.59 -8.93 -7.64
N HIS A 181 -4.60 -8.07 -7.69
CA HIS A 181 -5.31 -7.78 -8.94
C HIS A 181 -4.41 -7.10 -9.98
N LEU A 182 -3.58 -6.14 -9.55
CA LEU A 182 -2.62 -5.47 -10.41
C LEU A 182 -1.64 -6.46 -11.05
N PHE A 183 -1.00 -7.31 -10.26
CA PHE A 183 -0.02 -8.26 -10.76
C PHE A 183 -0.67 -9.32 -11.65
N ARG A 184 -1.92 -9.71 -11.37
CA ARG A 184 -2.68 -10.62 -12.24
C ARG A 184 -3.02 -9.97 -13.59
N ALA A 185 -3.57 -8.76 -13.57
CA ALA A 185 -4.01 -8.07 -14.78
C ALA A 185 -2.85 -7.77 -15.75
N TYR A 186 -1.69 -7.38 -15.22
CA TYR A 186 -0.52 -7.01 -16.02
C TYR A 186 0.58 -8.09 -16.09
N ALA A 187 0.29 -9.34 -15.71
CA ALA A 187 1.29 -10.41 -15.66
C ALA A 187 1.95 -10.69 -17.03
N GLU A 188 1.21 -10.48 -18.11
CA GLU A 188 1.66 -10.70 -19.50
C GLU A 188 1.94 -9.39 -20.26
N ASP A 189 1.89 -8.24 -19.58
CA ASP A 189 2.12 -6.95 -20.23
C ASP A 189 3.62 -6.69 -20.42
N ASN A 190 4.11 -6.92 -21.64
CA ASN A 190 5.50 -6.71 -22.00
C ASN A 190 5.94 -5.23 -21.96
N SER A 191 4.99 -4.28 -22.00
CA SER A 191 5.32 -2.86 -21.92
C SER A 191 5.97 -2.50 -20.58
N LEU A 192 5.71 -3.27 -19.51
CA LEU A 192 6.32 -3.08 -18.20
C LEU A 192 7.85 -3.29 -18.18
N PHE A 193 8.42 -3.95 -19.19
CA PHE A 193 9.87 -4.10 -19.34
C PHE A 193 10.52 -2.96 -20.13
N THR A 194 9.73 -2.04 -20.66
CA THR A 194 10.26 -0.85 -21.34
C THR A 194 10.87 0.11 -20.32
N ARG A 195 11.88 0.87 -20.73
CA ARG A 195 12.47 1.88 -19.85
C ARG A 195 11.43 2.98 -19.60
N PRO A 196 11.19 3.39 -18.35
CA PRO A 196 10.22 4.43 -18.05
C PRO A 196 10.66 5.82 -18.55
N PHE A 197 11.97 6.00 -18.77
CA PHE A 197 12.54 7.27 -19.22
C PHE A 197 13.51 7.06 -20.38
N THR A 198 13.54 8.03 -21.29
CA THR A 198 14.55 8.10 -22.35
C THR A 198 15.92 8.43 -21.75
N GLU A 199 16.99 8.16 -22.51
CA GLU A 199 18.35 8.48 -22.07
C GLU A 199 18.56 9.98 -21.84
N GLU A 200 17.87 10.82 -22.63
CA GLU A 200 17.88 12.26 -22.46
C GLU A 200 17.17 12.71 -21.17
N GLN A 201 15.99 12.13 -20.87
CA GLN A 201 15.29 12.39 -19.61
C GLN A 201 16.16 11.98 -18.41
N VAL A 202 16.81 10.82 -18.47
CA VAL A 202 17.75 10.36 -17.44
C VAL A 202 18.94 11.31 -17.28
N ALA A 203 19.50 11.83 -18.38
CA ALA A 203 20.58 12.81 -18.32
C ALA A 203 20.13 14.12 -17.65
N ARG A 204 18.91 14.59 -17.94
CA ARG A 204 18.34 15.78 -17.30
C ARG A 204 18.08 15.58 -15.81
N PHE A 205 17.54 14.43 -15.40
CA PHE A 205 17.38 14.10 -13.97
C PHE A 205 18.72 14.11 -13.23
N ARG A 206 19.77 13.54 -13.82
CA ARG A 206 21.13 13.55 -13.24
C ARG A 206 21.71 14.96 -13.11
N ALA A 207 21.30 15.89 -13.97
CA ALA A 207 21.65 17.30 -13.89
C ALA A 207 20.75 18.11 -12.93
N GLY A 208 19.78 17.48 -12.25
CA GLY A 208 18.84 18.15 -11.36
C GLY A 208 17.73 18.93 -12.08
N ILE A 209 17.51 18.65 -13.37
CA ILE A 209 16.52 19.31 -14.21
C ILE A 209 15.34 18.37 -14.43
N VAL A 210 14.12 18.85 -14.18
CA VAL A 210 12.90 18.11 -14.55
C VAL A 210 12.75 18.14 -16.08
N PRO A 211 12.71 16.98 -16.75
CA PRO A 211 12.54 16.93 -18.19
C PRO A 211 11.10 17.24 -18.62
N GLU A 212 10.93 17.69 -19.86
CA GLU A 212 9.62 17.82 -20.49
C GLU A 212 9.15 16.45 -21.02
N GLY A 213 7.84 16.32 -21.26
CA GLY A 213 7.20 15.07 -21.74
C GLY A 213 6.51 14.28 -20.64
N GLU A 214 6.19 13.02 -20.94
CA GLU A 214 5.60 12.07 -19.98
C GLU A 214 6.66 11.67 -18.93
N LEU A 215 6.27 11.76 -17.65
CA LEU A 215 7.10 11.51 -16.47
C LEU A 215 6.49 10.42 -15.59
#